data_AF-A0A1Y4HW03-F1
#
_entry.id   AF-A0A1Y4HW03-F1
#
_cell.length_a   1.000
_cell.length_b   1.000
_cell.length_c   1.000
_cell.angle_alpha   90.00
_cell.angle_beta   90.00
_cell.angle_gamma   90.00
#
_symmetry.space_group_name_H-M   'P 1'
#
loop_
_entity.id
_entity.type
_entity.pdbx_description
1 polymer ?
#
loop_
_entity_poly.entity_id
_entity_poly.type
_entity_poly.pdbx_seq_one_letter_code
_entity_poly.pdbx_strand_id
1 'polypeptide(L)'
;MGLRNGWEPQDALARACLTRRTFLGAAAGAFGLASVGLSGCAQSALAEAMSGSGSGTSGAAQATADVTASTVKVGVMHSLSGTMAMSETSVRDAELLAIEEVNAAGGVLGRQIEPVVEDGASDNATFAEKAEMLLMSDHVAAVFGCWTSASRKAVLPIFEKYNGLLWYPVQYEGMESSPNIFYVGAAPNQQIVPAVDYLAERFGKRIFLVGSDYVFPRTANTVIKAQAAAKGYEIVGEEYTPMGHTDYATVINKIRAAEPDFVFNTLNGDSNVSFFKQLRDSGISSDDLMTCSVSVAEEEVAGIGASYLEGHMTSWNYYETTDTPENDRFVAAYKERYGADRVTDDPIEAGYCAVHLWAAACEKAGSFDVDAVRAAAGGVTFQAPEGLMTIDGDNQHMYKTVRIGRVNADGLIDEVWASDEPIKPDPYLKGYDWASNLS
;
A
#
# COMPACT_ATOMS: atom_id res chain seq x y z
N MET A 1 -48.69 48.79 33.11
CA MET A 1 -48.48 48.49 31.67
C MET A 1 -47.07 47.93 31.56
N GLY A 2 -46.78 46.67 31.25
CA GLY A 2 -47.59 45.55 30.79
C GLY A 2 -46.64 44.61 30.01
N LEU A 3 -46.31 43.47 30.64
CA LEU A 3 -46.07 42.13 30.05
C LEU A 3 -44.74 41.91 29.26
N ARG A 4 -43.80 41.06 29.73
CA ARG A 4 -43.73 39.55 29.76
C ARG A 4 -43.23 38.97 28.42
N ASN A 5 -42.33 37.97 28.26
CA ASN A 5 -41.76 36.84 29.03
C ASN A 5 -40.35 36.53 28.46
N GLY A 6 -39.35 35.88 29.06
CA GLY A 6 -39.23 35.03 30.25
C GLY A 6 -39.12 33.54 29.88
N TRP A 7 -37.92 32.92 29.99
CA TRP A 7 -37.76 31.55 30.52
C TRP A 7 -36.28 31.13 30.73
N GLU A 8 -36.00 30.57 31.91
CA GLU A 8 -34.79 29.84 32.35
C GLU A 8 -35.25 28.55 33.10
N PRO A 9 -34.35 27.59 33.39
CA PRO A 9 -34.61 26.14 33.37
C PRO A 9 -34.85 25.51 34.75
N GLN A 10 -35.40 24.27 34.80
CA GLN A 10 -35.28 23.36 35.95
C GLN A 10 -35.35 21.86 35.58
N ASP A 11 -34.60 21.09 36.37
CA ASP A 11 -34.44 19.64 36.45
C ASP A 11 -35.69 18.83 36.88
N ALA A 12 -35.62 17.52 36.60
CA ALA A 12 -35.78 16.39 37.54
C ALA A 12 -36.88 15.34 37.27
N LEU A 13 -36.48 14.08 37.56
CA LEU A 13 -37.25 12.87 37.96
C LEU A 13 -37.59 11.79 36.91
N ALA A 14 -36.66 10.82 36.80
CA ALA A 14 -36.73 9.45 37.32
C ALA A 14 -37.94 8.49 37.08
N ARG A 15 -37.55 7.28 36.60
CA ARG A 15 -38.11 5.90 36.77
C ARG A 15 -39.27 5.42 35.87
N ALA A 16 -39.00 4.37 35.09
CA ALA A 16 -39.59 3.04 35.30
C ALA A 16 -38.92 1.90 34.48
N CYS A 17 -38.63 0.84 35.23
CA CYS A 17 -38.21 -0.53 34.92
C CYS A 17 -38.95 -1.24 33.77
N LEU A 18 -38.25 -2.12 33.02
CA LEU A 18 -38.73 -3.47 32.67
C LEU A 18 -37.60 -4.40 32.20
N THR A 19 -37.54 -5.52 32.90
CA THR A 19 -36.66 -6.70 32.85
C THR A 19 -36.63 -7.50 31.54
N ARG A 20 -35.48 -8.12 31.24
CA ARG A 20 -35.40 -9.52 30.75
C ARG A 20 -34.12 -10.21 31.23
N ARG A 21 -34.29 -11.47 31.64
CA ARG A 21 -33.35 -12.36 32.35
C ARG A 21 -32.54 -13.26 31.40
N THR A 22 -31.41 -13.74 31.93
CA THR A 22 -30.72 -15.06 31.71
C THR A 22 -30.12 -15.31 30.32
N PHE A 23 -28.86 -15.76 30.15
CA PHE A 23 -28.23 -16.95 30.75
C PHE A 23 -26.70 -16.80 30.88
N LEU A 24 -26.14 -17.20 32.03
CA LEU A 24 -24.77 -17.69 32.18
C LEU A 24 -24.84 -19.21 32.27
N GLY A 25 -23.98 -19.92 31.53
CA GLY A 25 -23.86 -21.37 31.58
C GLY A 25 -22.41 -21.78 31.31
N ALA A 26 -21.79 -22.37 32.31
CA ALA A 26 -20.39 -22.76 32.38
C ALA A 26 -20.03 -23.93 31.42
N ALA A 27 -18.79 -23.90 30.94
CA ALA A 27 -18.14 -25.01 30.25
C ALA A 27 -17.40 -25.90 31.27
N ALA A 28 -17.65 -27.21 31.23
CA ALA A 28 -16.74 -28.24 31.76
C ALA A 28 -17.11 -29.63 31.23
N GLY A 29 -16.12 -30.38 30.73
CA GLY A 29 -15.98 -31.81 31.04
C GLY A 29 -16.34 -32.87 30.00
N ALA A 30 -15.29 -33.37 29.33
CA ALA A 30 -14.87 -34.79 29.28
C ALA A 30 -15.59 -35.86 28.43
N PHE A 31 -14.77 -36.50 27.59
CA PHE A 31 -14.59 -37.95 27.31
C PHE A 31 -15.79 -38.88 27.00
N GLY A 32 -15.65 -39.64 25.90
CA GLY A 32 -16.34 -40.93 25.75
C GLY A 32 -16.24 -41.57 24.37
N LEU A 33 -15.27 -42.46 24.18
CA LEU A 33 -15.27 -43.48 23.11
C LEU A 33 -16.43 -44.47 23.31
N ALA A 34 -17.12 -44.85 22.24
CA ALA A 34 -17.75 -46.17 22.11
C ALA A 34 -18.00 -46.54 20.63
N SER A 35 -17.31 -47.59 20.21
CA SER A 35 -17.46 -48.34 18.95
C SER A 35 -18.53 -49.45 19.06
N VAL A 36 -18.84 -50.06 17.90
CA VAL A 36 -19.57 -51.34 17.65
C VAL A 36 -21.09 -51.17 17.58
N GLY A 37 -21.84 -51.66 16.58
CA GLY A 37 -21.58 -52.52 15.43
C GLY A 37 -22.93 -53.04 14.88
N LEU A 38 -22.87 -53.91 13.84
CA LEU A 38 -23.92 -54.76 13.23
C LEU A 38 -24.35 -54.43 11.78
N SER A 39 -23.51 -54.92 10.87
CA SER A 39 -23.79 -55.89 9.78
C SER A 39 -25.23 -56.18 9.34
N GLY A 40 -25.42 -56.24 8.01
CA GLY A 40 -26.38 -57.16 7.39
C GLY A 40 -26.76 -56.87 5.92
N CYS A 41 -26.07 -57.56 4.99
CA CYS A 41 -26.53 -58.19 3.72
C CYS A 41 -27.36 -57.37 2.69
N ALA A 42 -27.25 -57.53 1.37
CA ALA A 42 -26.40 -58.23 0.43
C ALA A 42 -26.81 -57.77 -1.00
N GLN A 43 -25.86 -57.77 -1.95
CA GLN A 43 -25.93 -58.12 -3.40
C GLN A 43 -27.19 -57.72 -4.21
N SER A 44 -27.13 -57.14 -5.42
CA SER A 44 -26.24 -57.40 -6.56
C SER A 44 -26.64 -56.52 -7.76
N ALA A 45 -25.68 -55.98 -8.51
CA ALA A 45 -25.60 -56.03 -9.99
C ALA A 45 -24.37 -55.23 -10.47
N LEU A 46 -23.59 -55.86 -11.35
CA LEU A 46 -22.32 -55.38 -11.94
C LEU A 46 -22.43 -55.41 -13.48
N ALA A 47 -21.60 -54.55 -14.12
CA ALA A 47 -21.23 -54.46 -15.54
C ALA A 47 -22.27 -53.77 -16.46
N GLU A 48 -21.95 -52.89 -17.41
CA GLU A 48 -20.77 -52.60 -18.25
C GLU A 48 -20.60 -51.04 -18.39
N ALA A 49 -19.54 -50.37 -18.87
CA ALA A 49 -18.48 -50.71 -19.80
C ALA A 49 -17.26 -49.78 -19.61
N MET A 50 -16.08 -50.31 -19.93
CA MET A 50 -14.79 -49.63 -20.07
C MET A 50 -14.75 -48.74 -21.32
N SER A 51 -14.17 -47.54 -21.23
CA SER A 51 -13.09 -47.05 -22.11
C SER A 51 -12.97 -45.52 -22.03
N GLY A 52 -11.83 -45.02 -21.56
CA GLY A 52 -11.55 -43.58 -21.52
C GLY A 52 -10.33 -43.25 -20.68
N SER A 53 -9.20 -43.92 -20.93
CA SER A 53 -7.90 -43.52 -20.42
C SER A 53 -7.44 -42.24 -21.14
N GLY A 54 -7.96 -41.09 -20.72
CA GLY A 54 -7.34 -39.80 -20.94
C GLY A 54 -6.43 -39.52 -19.76
N SER A 55 -5.12 -39.53 -20.00
CA SER A 55 -4.13 -38.98 -19.06
C SER A 55 -4.40 -37.48 -18.93
N GLY A 56 -5.30 -37.12 -18.01
CA GLY A 56 -5.45 -35.75 -17.57
C GLY A 56 -4.19 -35.38 -16.80
N THR A 57 -3.27 -34.69 -17.47
CA THR A 57 -2.45 -33.70 -16.76
C THR A 57 -3.45 -32.82 -16.03
N SER A 58 -3.45 -32.88 -14.70
CA SER A 58 -4.15 -31.92 -13.85
C SER A 58 -3.55 -30.55 -14.14
N GLY A 59 -4.02 -29.88 -15.19
CA GLY A 59 -3.72 -28.48 -15.42
C GLY A 59 -4.23 -27.73 -14.21
N ALA A 60 -3.34 -27.02 -13.51
CA ALA A 60 -3.77 -26.09 -12.49
C ALA A 60 -4.82 -25.16 -13.10
N ALA A 61 -5.91 -24.90 -12.38
CA ALA A 61 -6.91 -23.94 -12.84
C ALA A 61 -6.20 -22.59 -13.02
N GLN A 62 -6.21 -22.05 -14.23
CA GLN A 62 -5.71 -20.70 -14.52
C GLN A 62 -6.88 -19.72 -14.44
N ALA A 63 -6.63 -18.52 -13.92
CA ALA A 63 -7.59 -17.43 -14.03
C ALA A 63 -7.76 -17.07 -15.50
N THR A 64 -9.00 -17.04 -15.96
CA THR A 64 -9.35 -16.52 -17.29
C THR A 64 -10.11 -15.23 -17.08
N ALA A 65 -9.66 -14.14 -17.73
CA ALA A 65 -10.34 -12.85 -17.62
C ALA A 65 -11.73 -12.89 -18.29
N ASP A 66 -12.74 -12.35 -17.62
CA ASP A 66 -14.10 -12.13 -18.15
C ASP A 66 -14.07 -10.88 -19.05
N VAL A 67 -13.59 -11.13 -20.26
CA VAL A 67 -13.52 -10.16 -21.35
C VAL A 67 -14.70 -10.41 -22.27
N THR A 68 -15.66 -9.49 -22.30
CA THR A 68 -16.81 -9.57 -23.20
C THR A 68 -16.51 -8.86 -24.54
N ALA A 69 -17.52 -8.72 -25.40
CA ALA A 69 -17.38 -7.92 -26.62
C ALA A 69 -17.25 -6.41 -26.33
N SER A 70 -17.69 -5.94 -25.16
CA SER A 70 -17.79 -4.52 -24.83
C SER A 70 -17.10 -4.13 -23.52
N THR A 71 -16.74 -5.09 -22.67
CA THR A 71 -16.25 -4.82 -21.31
C THR A 71 -15.10 -5.74 -20.91
N VAL A 72 -14.29 -5.28 -19.96
CA VAL A 72 -13.25 -6.03 -19.27
C VAL A 72 -13.29 -5.68 -17.79
N LYS A 73 -13.31 -6.70 -16.91
CA LYS A 73 -13.29 -6.47 -15.47
C LYS A 73 -11.87 -6.29 -14.94
N VAL A 74 -11.70 -5.38 -13.98
CA VAL A 74 -10.47 -5.21 -13.21
C VAL A 74 -10.80 -5.20 -11.72
N GLY A 75 -9.91 -5.72 -10.89
CA GLY A 75 -10.02 -5.63 -9.45
C GLY A 75 -9.39 -4.34 -8.92
N VAL A 76 -10.01 -3.74 -7.92
CA VAL A 76 -9.46 -2.63 -7.13
C VAL A 76 -9.50 -3.07 -5.67
N MET A 77 -8.35 -3.37 -5.07
CA MET A 77 -8.26 -4.09 -3.79
C MET A 77 -7.37 -3.34 -2.80
N HIS A 78 -8.02 -2.59 -1.92
CA HIS A 78 -7.40 -1.67 -0.96
C HIS A 78 -8.10 -1.77 0.39
N SER A 79 -7.43 -1.39 1.47
CA SER A 79 -8.06 -1.26 2.79
C SER A 79 -9.01 -0.06 2.81
N LEU A 80 -10.30 -0.31 2.86
CA LEU A 80 -11.34 0.72 3.05
C LEU A 80 -11.80 0.80 4.51
N SER A 81 -11.33 -0.15 5.32
CA SER A 81 -11.43 -0.18 6.77
C SER A 81 -10.11 -0.65 7.42
N GLY A 82 -9.98 -0.45 8.73
CA GLY A 82 -8.77 -0.80 9.49
C GLY A 82 -7.72 0.33 9.52
N THR A 83 -6.51 -0.01 9.99
CA THR A 83 -5.43 0.95 10.32
C THR A 83 -4.87 1.69 9.10
N MET A 84 -5.02 1.12 7.90
CA MET A 84 -4.54 1.71 6.65
C MET A 84 -5.63 2.42 5.84
N ALA A 85 -6.88 2.44 6.31
CA ALA A 85 -8.00 2.98 5.54
C ALA A 85 -7.83 4.44 5.11
N MET A 86 -7.18 5.26 5.94
CA MET A 86 -6.88 6.66 5.64
C MET A 86 -6.04 6.81 4.37
N SER A 87 -4.99 5.99 4.23
CA SER A 87 -4.07 6.04 3.10
C SER A 87 -4.65 5.34 1.86
N GLU A 88 -5.20 4.14 2.04
CA GLU A 88 -5.58 3.26 0.92
C GLU A 88 -6.91 3.67 0.23
N THR A 89 -7.80 4.37 0.93
CA THR A 89 -9.04 4.90 0.32
C THR A 89 -8.74 5.89 -0.81
N SER A 90 -7.71 6.71 -0.63
CA SER A 90 -7.33 7.74 -1.61
C SER A 90 -6.72 7.14 -2.88
N VAL A 91 -5.99 6.04 -2.75
CA VAL A 91 -5.42 5.28 -3.88
C VAL A 91 -6.52 4.62 -4.70
N ARG A 92 -7.49 3.97 -4.05
CA ARG A 92 -8.70 3.46 -4.73
C ARG A 92 -9.36 4.56 -5.56
N ASP A 93 -9.54 5.75 -4.99
CA ASP A 93 -10.18 6.87 -5.70
C ASP A 93 -9.38 7.31 -6.92
N ALA A 94 -8.05 7.31 -6.85
CA ALA A 94 -7.20 7.66 -7.99
C ALA A 94 -7.24 6.62 -9.11
N GLU A 95 -7.28 5.33 -8.75
CA GLU A 95 -7.48 4.23 -9.71
C GLU A 95 -8.85 4.32 -10.40
N LEU A 96 -9.91 4.63 -9.65
CA LEU A 96 -11.25 4.83 -10.21
C LEU A 96 -11.31 6.04 -11.14
N LEU A 97 -10.63 7.14 -10.80
CA LEU A 97 -10.49 8.30 -11.70
C LEU A 97 -9.78 7.93 -13.01
N ALA A 98 -8.65 7.21 -12.93
CA ALA A 98 -7.93 6.76 -14.12
C ALA A 98 -8.80 5.84 -15.00
N ILE A 99 -9.58 4.95 -14.38
CA ILE A 99 -10.53 4.08 -15.09
C ILE A 99 -11.61 4.90 -15.81
N GLU A 100 -12.17 5.92 -15.16
CA GLU A 100 -13.14 6.85 -15.77
C GLU A 100 -12.55 7.55 -17.00
N GLU A 101 -11.30 8.01 -16.93
CA GLU A 101 -10.59 8.66 -18.03
C GLU A 101 -10.29 7.71 -19.20
N VAL A 102 -9.78 6.51 -18.91
CA VAL A 102 -9.50 5.49 -19.95
C VAL A 102 -10.79 5.09 -20.66
N ASN A 103 -11.89 4.93 -19.90
CA ASN A 103 -13.21 4.64 -20.47
C ASN A 103 -13.73 5.76 -21.36
N ALA A 104 -13.59 7.01 -20.93
CA ALA A 104 -13.95 8.19 -21.72
C ALA A 104 -13.13 8.30 -23.02
N ALA A 105 -11.89 7.78 -23.03
CA ALA A 105 -11.03 7.70 -24.21
C ALA A 105 -11.36 6.51 -25.15
N GLY A 106 -12.39 5.72 -24.85
CA GLY A 106 -12.82 4.56 -25.66
C GLY A 106 -12.52 3.20 -25.05
N GLY A 107 -11.94 3.18 -23.83
CA GLY A 107 -11.56 1.96 -23.13
C GLY A 107 -10.27 1.34 -23.67
N VAL A 108 -10.05 0.07 -23.37
CA VAL A 108 -8.86 -0.70 -23.78
C VAL A 108 -9.27 -1.74 -24.80
N LEU A 109 -8.61 -1.78 -25.96
CA LEU A 109 -8.92 -2.68 -27.06
C LEU A 109 -10.42 -2.63 -27.45
N GLY A 110 -11.02 -1.43 -27.38
CA GLY A 110 -12.43 -1.16 -27.65
C GLY A 110 -13.41 -1.63 -26.57
N ARG A 111 -12.95 -1.91 -25.34
CA ARG A 111 -13.77 -2.39 -24.23
C ARG A 111 -13.69 -1.46 -23.03
N GLN A 112 -14.83 -1.20 -22.42
CA GLN A 112 -14.94 -0.42 -21.20
C GLN A 112 -14.45 -1.25 -20.00
N ILE A 113 -13.67 -0.62 -19.13
CA ILE A 113 -13.20 -1.18 -17.88
C ILE A 113 -14.34 -1.14 -16.86
N GLU A 114 -14.64 -2.30 -16.26
CA GLU A 114 -15.59 -2.45 -15.16
C GLU A 114 -14.82 -2.76 -13.85
N PRO A 115 -14.68 -1.80 -12.91
CA PRO A 115 -13.99 -2.05 -11.66
C PRO A 115 -14.84 -2.89 -10.70
N VAL A 116 -14.20 -3.88 -10.07
CA VAL A 116 -14.72 -4.64 -8.92
C VAL A 116 -13.91 -4.23 -7.70
N VAL A 117 -14.52 -3.49 -6.79
CA VAL A 117 -13.86 -2.92 -5.60
C VAL A 117 -14.03 -3.85 -4.40
N GLU A 118 -12.92 -4.23 -3.77
CA GLU A 118 -12.90 -5.07 -2.57
C GLU A 118 -12.14 -4.42 -1.42
N ASP A 119 -12.68 -4.56 -0.20
CA ASP A 119 -12.06 -4.07 1.04
C ASP A 119 -11.11 -5.14 1.61
N GLY A 120 -9.81 -4.80 1.67
CA GLY A 120 -8.78 -5.63 2.31
C GLY A 120 -8.73 -5.51 3.84
N ALA A 121 -9.48 -4.57 4.43
CA ALA A 121 -9.69 -4.37 5.87
C ALA A 121 -8.42 -4.25 6.73
N SER A 122 -7.27 -3.89 6.12
CA SER A 122 -5.94 -3.95 6.76
C SER A 122 -5.58 -5.34 7.32
N ASP A 123 -6.14 -6.41 6.75
CA ASP A 123 -5.95 -7.79 7.21
C ASP A 123 -5.43 -8.69 6.08
N ASN A 124 -4.28 -9.32 6.31
CA ASN A 124 -3.58 -10.10 5.28
C ASN A 124 -4.40 -11.31 4.79
N ALA A 125 -5.18 -11.93 5.67
CA ALA A 125 -6.02 -13.07 5.29
C ALA A 125 -7.22 -12.62 4.44
N THR A 126 -7.81 -11.46 4.78
CA THR A 126 -8.85 -10.82 3.98
C THR A 126 -8.32 -10.46 2.59
N PHE A 127 -7.15 -9.81 2.48
CA PHE A 127 -6.52 -9.57 1.18
C PHE A 127 -6.32 -10.84 0.35
N ALA A 128 -5.87 -11.94 0.97
CA ALA A 128 -5.72 -13.23 0.30
C ALA A 128 -7.06 -13.79 -0.20
N GLU A 129 -8.10 -13.77 0.64
CA GLU A 129 -9.46 -14.20 0.27
C GLU A 129 -10.01 -13.37 -0.90
N LYS A 130 -9.87 -12.04 -0.83
CA LYS A 130 -10.34 -11.13 -1.87
C LYS A 130 -9.58 -11.27 -3.17
N ALA A 131 -8.26 -11.47 -3.12
CA ALA A 131 -7.46 -11.74 -4.32
C ALA A 131 -7.94 -13.02 -5.02
N GLU A 132 -8.16 -14.11 -4.28
CA GLU A 132 -8.66 -15.35 -4.86
C GLU A 132 -10.08 -15.19 -5.44
N MET A 133 -10.96 -14.46 -4.76
CA MET A 133 -12.29 -14.14 -5.26
C MET A 133 -12.25 -13.34 -6.58
N LEU A 134 -11.46 -12.27 -6.62
CA LEU A 134 -11.30 -11.43 -7.81
C LEU A 134 -10.81 -12.24 -9.02
N LEU A 135 -9.84 -13.13 -8.82
CA LEU A 135 -9.26 -13.94 -9.89
C LEU A 135 -10.18 -15.10 -10.33
N MET A 136 -10.81 -15.78 -9.38
CA MET A 136 -11.49 -17.06 -9.63
C MET A 136 -13.01 -16.95 -9.74
N SER A 137 -13.62 -15.92 -9.17
CA SER A 137 -15.07 -15.69 -9.20
C SER A 137 -15.42 -14.52 -10.11
N ASP A 138 -14.74 -13.39 -9.94
CA ASP A 138 -15.01 -12.19 -10.75
C ASP A 138 -14.26 -12.20 -12.08
N HIS A 139 -13.24 -13.06 -12.21
CA HIS A 139 -12.48 -13.26 -13.44
C HIS A 139 -11.87 -11.95 -13.95
N VAL A 140 -11.22 -11.18 -13.07
CA VAL A 140 -10.62 -9.90 -13.46
C VAL A 140 -9.37 -10.08 -14.32
N ALA A 141 -9.13 -9.17 -15.25
CA ALA A 141 -7.95 -9.16 -16.12
C ALA A 141 -6.67 -8.71 -15.41
N ALA A 142 -6.83 -7.83 -14.42
CA ALA A 142 -5.76 -7.36 -13.55
C ALA A 142 -6.38 -6.89 -12.24
N VAL A 143 -5.56 -6.82 -11.19
CA VAL A 143 -5.90 -6.21 -9.91
C VAL A 143 -4.96 -5.04 -9.68
N PHE A 144 -5.51 -3.88 -9.35
CA PHE A 144 -4.78 -2.74 -8.79
C PHE A 144 -4.99 -2.76 -7.29
N GLY A 145 -3.93 -2.79 -6.50
CA GLY A 145 -4.14 -2.95 -5.07
C GLY A 145 -2.94 -3.32 -4.21
N CYS A 146 -3.28 -3.60 -2.97
CA CYS A 146 -2.39 -3.74 -1.82
C CYS A 146 -1.68 -2.45 -1.44
N TRP A 147 -1.30 -2.37 -0.17
CA TRP A 147 -0.41 -1.33 0.34
C TRP A 147 0.74 -1.94 1.12
N THR A 148 0.43 -2.55 2.27
CA THR A 148 1.49 -3.10 3.12
C THR A 148 2.19 -4.26 2.42
N SER A 149 3.51 -4.35 2.55
CA SER A 149 4.26 -5.50 2.04
C SER A 149 3.77 -6.85 2.61
N ALA A 150 3.14 -6.83 3.79
CA ALA A 150 2.51 -8.02 4.35
C ALA A 150 1.28 -8.46 3.52
N SER A 151 0.43 -7.51 3.10
CA SER A 151 -0.71 -7.81 2.21
C SER A 151 -0.23 -8.31 0.84
N ARG A 152 0.78 -7.64 0.25
CA ARG A 152 1.39 -8.07 -1.03
C ARG A 152 1.93 -9.49 -0.94
N LYS A 153 2.72 -9.82 0.10
CA LYS A 153 3.27 -11.17 0.30
C LYS A 153 2.19 -12.22 0.57
N ALA A 154 1.06 -11.84 1.16
CA ALA A 154 -0.07 -12.75 1.36
C ALA A 154 -0.78 -13.10 0.04
N VAL A 155 -0.90 -12.14 -0.88
CA VAL A 155 -1.57 -12.36 -2.18
C VAL A 155 -0.64 -12.92 -3.25
N LEU A 156 0.67 -12.64 -3.19
CA LEU A 156 1.66 -13.10 -4.16
C LEU A 156 1.50 -14.58 -4.58
N PRO A 157 1.47 -15.57 -3.65
CA PRO A 157 1.32 -16.97 -4.04
C PRO A 157 0.00 -17.29 -4.74
N ILE A 158 -1.05 -16.48 -4.55
CA ILE A 158 -2.36 -16.63 -5.20
C ILE A 158 -2.26 -16.14 -6.65
N PHE A 159 -1.65 -14.98 -6.87
CA PHE A 159 -1.41 -14.44 -8.21
C PHE A 159 -0.52 -15.36 -9.04
N GLU A 160 0.56 -15.91 -8.45
CA GLU A 160 1.42 -16.88 -9.14
C GLU A 160 0.70 -18.20 -9.43
N LYS A 161 -0.07 -18.72 -8.47
CA LYS A 161 -0.81 -19.99 -8.62
C LYS A 161 -1.85 -19.93 -9.75
N TYR A 162 -2.58 -18.82 -9.83
CA TYR A 162 -3.68 -18.65 -10.78
C TYR A 162 -3.28 -17.89 -12.05
N ASN A 163 -2.00 -17.52 -12.19
CA ASN A 163 -1.51 -16.65 -13.26
C ASN A 163 -2.30 -15.33 -13.37
N GLY A 164 -2.65 -14.74 -12.23
CA GLY A 164 -3.25 -13.40 -12.16
C GLY A 164 -2.21 -12.31 -12.38
N LEU A 165 -2.64 -11.07 -12.55
CA LEU A 165 -1.74 -9.92 -12.64
C LEU A 165 -2.07 -8.85 -11.61
N LEU A 166 -1.11 -8.53 -10.74
CA LEU A 166 -1.21 -7.45 -9.75
C LEU A 166 -0.40 -6.24 -10.21
N TRP A 167 -0.96 -5.05 -10.05
CA TRP A 167 -0.27 -3.77 -10.15
C TRP A 167 -0.22 -3.14 -8.76
N TYR A 168 1.00 -3.00 -8.23
CA TYR A 168 1.26 -2.65 -6.84
C TYR A 168 1.76 -1.20 -6.73
N PRO A 169 0.95 -0.26 -6.17
CA PRO A 169 1.14 1.18 -6.35
C PRO A 169 1.94 1.86 -5.23
N VAL A 170 2.82 1.16 -4.52
CA VAL A 170 3.45 1.72 -3.31
C VAL A 170 4.89 1.24 -3.17
N GLN A 171 5.73 2.09 -2.56
CA GLN A 171 7.11 1.77 -2.22
C GLN A 171 7.21 0.53 -1.33
N TYR A 172 8.32 -0.18 -1.42
CA TYR A 172 8.54 -1.38 -0.62
C TYR A 172 10.01 -1.68 -0.32
N GLU A 173 10.24 -2.80 0.34
CA GLU A 173 11.54 -3.17 0.90
C GLU A 173 12.56 -3.75 -0.09
N GLY A 174 12.19 -3.96 -1.35
CA GLY A 174 13.04 -4.70 -2.29
C GLY A 174 13.00 -6.22 -2.06
N MET A 175 14.04 -6.90 -2.53
CA MET A 175 14.26 -8.35 -2.35
C MET A 175 13.14 -9.23 -2.90
N GLU A 176 12.43 -8.75 -3.91
CA GLU A 176 11.31 -9.45 -4.52
C GLU A 176 11.19 -9.05 -5.99
N SER A 177 10.89 -10.01 -6.84
CA SER A 177 10.40 -9.79 -8.19
C SER A 177 9.55 -11.01 -8.54
N SER A 178 8.36 -10.77 -9.04
CA SER A 178 7.43 -11.80 -9.50
C SER A 178 7.00 -11.51 -10.93
N PRO A 179 6.90 -12.53 -11.81
CA PRO A 179 6.31 -12.34 -13.13
C PRO A 179 4.84 -11.89 -13.07
N ASN A 180 4.16 -12.06 -11.93
CA ASN A 180 2.74 -11.74 -11.77
C ASN A 180 2.49 -10.40 -11.04
N ILE A 181 3.54 -9.61 -10.78
CA ILE A 181 3.42 -8.29 -10.13
C ILE A 181 4.17 -7.22 -10.94
N PHE A 182 3.49 -6.15 -11.32
CA PHE A 182 4.11 -4.88 -11.72
C PHE A 182 4.26 -3.97 -10.50
N TYR A 183 5.48 -3.54 -10.22
CA TYR A 183 5.82 -2.73 -9.06
C TYR A 183 5.90 -1.26 -9.48
N VAL A 184 4.83 -0.51 -9.22
CA VAL A 184 4.67 0.89 -9.69
C VAL A 184 5.29 1.89 -8.72
N GLY A 185 5.36 1.54 -7.43
CA GLY A 185 6.10 2.29 -6.42
C GLY A 185 7.61 1.97 -6.40
N ALA A 186 8.37 2.74 -5.63
CA ALA A 186 9.83 2.64 -5.59
C ALA A 186 10.38 1.39 -4.88
N ALA A 187 11.50 0.90 -5.43
CA ALA A 187 12.43 0.03 -4.71
C ALA A 187 13.38 0.85 -3.79
N PRO A 188 14.12 0.22 -2.86
CA PRO A 188 14.97 0.95 -1.91
C PRO A 188 16.04 1.84 -2.57
N ASN A 189 16.57 1.46 -3.74
CA ASN A 189 17.53 2.29 -4.47
C ASN A 189 16.93 3.58 -5.06
N GLN A 190 15.60 3.66 -5.11
CA GLN A 190 14.82 4.77 -5.67
C GLN A 190 14.12 5.59 -4.57
N GLN A 191 14.43 5.37 -3.30
CA GLN A 191 13.83 6.14 -2.19
C GLN A 191 14.72 6.14 -0.94
N ILE A 192 14.90 4.99 -0.30
CA ILE A 192 15.56 4.86 1.01
C ILE A 192 17.05 5.19 0.91
N VAL A 193 17.77 4.54 -0.01
CA VAL A 193 19.22 4.69 -0.16
C VAL A 193 19.62 6.15 -0.40
N PRO A 194 19.08 6.85 -1.42
CA PRO A 194 19.39 8.27 -1.64
C PRO A 194 18.93 9.19 -0.50
N ALA A 195 17.80 8.91 0.17
CA ALA A 195 17.35 9.72 1.30
C ALA A 195 18.30 9.65 2.49
N VAL A 196 18.79 8.45 2.84
CA VAL A 196 19.78 8.28 3.91
C VAL A 196 21.06 9.04 3.61
N ASP A 197 21.55 8.98 2.37
CA ASP A 197 22.75 9.71 1.95
C ASP A 197 22.55 11.23 2.08
N TYR A 198 21.45 11.74 1.53
CA TYR A 198 21.11 13.16 1.57
C TYR A 198 21.01 13.70 2.99
N LEU A 199 20.34 12.95 3.88
CA LEU A 199 20.20 13.35 5.28
C LEU A 199 21.56 13.29 6.00
N ALA A 200 22.35 12.25 5.73
CA ALA A 200 23.65 12.08 6.36
C ALA A 200 24.66 13.18 5.96
N GLU A 201 24.59 13.64 4.71
CA GLU A 201 25.40 14.74 4.20
C GLU A 201 24.99 16.11 4.77
N ARG A 202 23.70 16.30 5.07
CA ARG A 202 23.17 17.60 5.52
C ARG A 202 23.08 17.77 7.03
N PHE A 203 22.69 16.73 7.75
CA PHE A 203 22.38 16.81 9.18
C PHE A 203 23.43 16.14 10.05
N GLY A 204 24.12 15.12 9.54
CA GLY A 204 25.15 14.38 10.27
C GLY A 204 24.97 12.87 10.18
N LYS A 205 25.86 12.10 10.79
CA LYS A 205 26.01 10.67 10.54
C LYS A 205 25.34 9.76 11.57
N ARG A 206 24.73 10.32 12.62
CA ARG A 206 24.08 9.58 13.71
C ARG A 206 22.60 9.42 13.43
N ILE A 207 22.16 8.20 13.17
CA ILE A 207 20.81 7.89 12.72
C ILE A 207 20.06 7.12 13.81
N PHE A 208 18.86 7.57 14.14
CA PHE A 208 17.92 6.76 14.93
C PHE A 208 16.83 6.21 14.02
N LEU A 209 16.56 4.90 14.10
CA LEU A 209 15.54 4.24 13.31
C LEU A 209 14.28 4.00 14.15
N VAL A 210 13.13 4.40 13.63
CA VAL A 210 11.82 4.08 14.23
C VAL A 210 10.92 3.48 13.16
N GLY A 211 10.29 2.34 13.44
CA GLY A 211 9.50 1.63 12.45
C GLY A 211 8.34 0.82 13.02
N SER A 212 7.38 0.48 12.17
CA SER A 212 6.30 -0.43 12.56
C SER A 212 6.78 -1.88 12.50
N ASP A 213 6.35 -2.74 13.42
CA ASP A 213 6.88 -4.09 13.57
C ASP A 213 6.26 -5.09 12.55
N TYR A 214 6.61 -4.92 11.28
CA TYR A 214 6.29 -5.85 10.19
C TYR A 214 7.38 -5.86 9.12
N VAL A 215 7.16 -6.61 8.04
CA VAL A 215 8.21 -6.95 7.06
C VAL A 215 8.87 -5.74 6.38
N PHE A 216 8.12 -4.68 6.06
CA PHE A 216 8.69 -3.52 5.37
C PHE A 216 9.72 -2.78 6.24
N PRO A 217 9.38 -2.26 7.43
CA PRO A 217 10.35 -1.51 8.24
C PRO A 217 11.53 -2.36 8.68
N ARG A 218 11.31 -3.65 8.99
CA ARG A 218 12.39 -4.58 9.36
C ARG A 218 13.42 -4.76 8.24
N THR A 219 12.95 -4.92 7.01
CA THR A 219 13.82 -5.13 5.85
C THR A 219 14.45 -3.82 5.39
N ALA A 220 13.68 -2.74 5.32
CA ALA A 220 14.18 -1.39 5.05
C ALA A 220 15.29 -0.98 6.03
N ASN A 221 15.08 -1.16 7.33
CA ASN A 221 16.10 -0.85 8.33
C ASN A 221 17.33 -1.77 8.26
N THR A 222 17.19 -2.98 7.74
CA THR A 222 18.32 -3.86 7.45
C THR A 222 19.16 -3.30 6.28
N VAL A 223 18.52 -2.79 5.23
CA VAL A 223 19.19 -2.07 4.13
C VAL A 223 19.91 -0.83 4.65
N ILE A 224 19.23 -0.01 5.46
CA ILE A 224 19.81 1.22 6.05
C ILE A 224 21.01 0.90 6.92
N LYS A 225 20.95 -0.15 7.75
CA LYS A 225 22.07 -0.61 8.57
C LYS A 225 23.28 -1.05 7.73
N ALA A 226 23.04 -1.76 6.62
CA ALA A 226 24.12 -2.17 5.72
C ALA A 226 24.77 -0.96 5.03
N GLN A 227 23.95 -0.02 4.53
CA GLN A 227 24.43 1.24 3.95
C GLN A 227 25.23 2.05 4.99
N ALA A 228 24.71 2.19 6.21
CA ALA A 228 25.35 2.91 7.30
C ALA A 228 26.73 2.32 7.64
N ALA A 229 26.81 1.00 7.78
CA ALA A 229 28.08 0.31 8.03
C ALA A 229 29.11 0.55 6.92
N ALA A 230 28.67 0.55 5.65
CA ALA A 230 29.56 0.77 4.51
C ALA A 230 30.03 2.23 4.36
N LYS A 231 29.18 3.19 4.72
CA LYS A 231 29.46 4.63 4.57
C LYS A 231 30.01 5.30 5.83
N GLY A 232 30.13 4.55 6.93
CA GLY A 232 30.59 5.07 8.22
C GLY A 232 29.55 5.98 8.88
N TYR A 233 28.27 5.69 8.69
CA TYR A 233 27.18 6.25 9.49
C TYR A 233 26.97 5.39 10.73
N GLU A 234 26.48 6.00 11.81
CA GLU A 234 26.28 5.36 13.11
C GLU A 234 24.79 5.19 13.37
N ILE A 235 24.33 3.96 13.57
CA ILE A 235 22.98 3.70 14.06
C ILE A 235 23.00 3.79 15.58
N VAL A 236 22.41 4.85 16.13
CA VAL A 236 22.45 5.16 17.56
C VAL A 236 21.24 4.61 18.33
N GLY A 237 20.24 4.10 17.61
CA GLY A 237 19.09 3.41 18.16
C GLY A 237 18.17 2.88 17.07
N GLU A 238 17.40 1.85 17.41
CA GLU A 238 16.43 1.21 16.53
C GLU A 238 15.26 0.70 17.38
N GLU A 239 14.05 1.23 17.14
CA GLU A 239 12.86 0.87 17.90
C GLU A 239 11.72 0.47 16.96
N TYR A 240 10.95 -0.53 17.39
CA TYR A 240 9.78 -1.01 16.67
C TYR A 240 8.54 -0.99 17.55
N THR A 241 7.42 -0.55 16.97
CA THR A 241 6.12 -0.57 17.62
C THR A 241 5.12 -1.36 16.77
N PRO A 242 4.13 -2.06 17.37
CA PRO A 242 3.07 -2.71 16.61
C PRO A 242 2.30 -1.71 15.72
N MET A 243 1.63 -2.21 14.67
CA MET A 243 0.67 -1.38 13.92
C MET A 243 -0.47 -0.93 14.83
N GLY A 244 -0.99 0.29 14.63
CA GLY A 244 -1.97 0.88 15.53
C GLY A 244 -1.43 1.32 16.90
N HIS A 245 -0.10 1.35 17.10
CA HIS A 245 0.47 1.76 18.38
C HIS A 245 0.30 3.26 18.61
N THR A 246 -0.06 3.64 19.85
CA THR A 246 -0.44 5.01 20.20
C THR A 246 0.36 5.64 21.35
N ASP A 247 1.33 4.95 21.97
CA ASP A 247 2.13 5.48 23.09
C ASP A 247 3.63 5.54 22.76
N TYR A 248 4.08 6.68 22.24
CA TYR A 248 5.46 6.88 21.81
C TYR A 248 6.35 7.54 22.87
N ALA A 249 5.86 7.81 24.08
CA ALA A 249 6.63 8.52 25.11
C ALA A 249 7.97 7.83 25.43
N THR A 250 7.97 6.50 25.52
CA THR A 250 9.19 5.72 25.77
C THR A 250 10.16 5.77 24.59
N VAL A 251 9.66 5.68 23.35
CA VAL A 251 10.48 5.76 22.13
C VAL A 251 11.11 7.14 22.02
N ILE A 252 10.34 8.20 22.24
CA ILE A 252 10.82 9.60 22.21
C ILE A 252 11.90 9.82 23.27
N ASN A 253 11.76 9.28 24.48
CA ASN A 253 12.79 9.36 25.51
C ASN A 253 14.09 8.66 25.10
N LYS A 254 14.01 7.51 24.41
CA LYS A 254 15.17 6.82 23.85
C LYS A 254 15.83 7.62 22.73
N ILE A 255 15.04 8.22 21.85
CA ILE A 255 15.52 9.13 20.79
C ILE A 255 16.33 10.28 21.41
N ARG A 256 15.77 10.96 22.43
CA ARG A 256 16.47 12.05 23.14
C ARG A 256 17.78 11.58 23.78
N ALA A 257 17.77 10.42 24.44
CA ALA A 257 18.95 9.89 25.11
C ALA A 257 20.06 9.44 24.14
N ALA A 258 19.69 9.07 22.91
CA ALA A 258 20.64 8.64 21.88
C ALA A 258 21.31 9.81 21.14
N GLU A 259 20.77 11.03 21.24
CA GLU A 259 21.26 12.24 20.55
C GLU A 259 21.60 11.97 19.07
N PRO A 260 20.63 11.53 18.25
CA PRO A 260 20.83 11.39 16.81
C PRO A 260 20.91 12.74 16.11
N ASP A 261 21.59 12.77 14.96
CA ASP A 261 21.58 13.90 14.04
C ASP A 261 20.24 13.96 13.28
N PHE A 262 19.62 12.80 13.00
CA PHE A 262 18.26 12.71 12.47
C PHE A 262 17.57 11.38 12.81
N VAL A 263 16.24 11.38 12.75
CA VAL A 263 15.41 10.17 12.83
C VAL A 263 15.00 9.75 11.42
N PHE A 264 15.20 8.48 11.09
CA PHE A 264 14.64 7.87 9.89
C PHE A 264 13.39 7.07 10.26
N ASN A 265 12.23 7.55 9.80
CA ASN A 265 10.91 7.05 10.18
C ASN A 265 10.35 6.10 9.11
N THR A 266 10.06 4.88 9.53
CA THR A 266 9.42 3.79 8.77
C THR A 266 8.13 3.31 9.47
N LEU A 267 7.53 4.15 10.33
CA LEU A 267 6.18 3.92 10.85
C LEU A 267 5.14 4.07 9.75
N ASN A 268 4.03 3.33 9.82
CA ASN A 268 2.97 3.34 8.82
C ASN A 268 1.59 3.64 9.41
N GLY A 269 0.69 4.17 8.58
CA GLY A 269 -0.70 4.42 8.93
C GLY A 269 -0.88 5.31 10.17
N ASP A 270 -1.88 4.98 10.98
CA ASP A 270 -2.25 5.70 12.21
C ASP A 270 -1.13 5.84 13.27
N SER A 271 -0.07 5.02 13.18
CA SER A 271 1.10 5.09 14.04
C SER A 271 1.89 6.39 13.83
N ASN A 272 1.92 6.91 12.59
CA ASN A 272 2.52 8.22 12.29
C ASN A 272 1.80 9.35 13.02
N VAL A 273 0.46 9.27 13.11
CA VAL A 273 -0.34 10.29 13.81
C VAL A 273 0.05 10.41 15.26
N SER A 274 0.16 9.28 15.95
CA SER A 274 0.51 9.26 17.36
C SER A 274 1.95 9.69 17.59
N PHE A 275 2.88 9.23 16.75
CA PHE A 275 4.30 9.56 16.87
C PHE A 275 4.58 11.05 16.69
N PHE A 276 4.16 11.66 15.58
CA PHE A 276 4.47 13.07 15.30
C PHE A 276 3.76 14.04 16.23
N LYS A 277 2.52 13.74 16.66
CA LYS A 277 1.84 14.55 17.69
C LYS A 277 2.60 14.53 19.00
N GLN A 278 2.99 13.36 19.49
CA GLN A 278 3.73 13.24 20.75
C GLN A 278 5.14 13.79 20.66
N LEU A 279 5.80 13.68 19.50
CA LEU A 279 7.11 14.27 19.25
C LEU A 279 7.03 15.80 19.44
N ARG A 280 6.05 16.44 18.80
CA ARG A 280 5.79 17.88 18.93
C ARG A 280 5.35 18.28 20.34
N ASP A 281 4.43 17.53 20.95
CA ASP A 281 3.93 17.79 22.31
C ASP A 281 5.03 17.64 23.36
N SER A 282 6.05 16.84 23.08
CA SER A 282 7.26 16.75 23.90
C SER A 282 8.21 17.95 23.70
N GLY A 283 7.87 18.89 22.83
CA GLY A 283 8.66 20.07 22.50
C GLY A 283 9.81 19.79 21.53
N ILE A 284 9.67 18.81 20.62
CA ILE A 284 10.64 18.54 19.54
C ILE A 284 10.03 18.99 18.23
N SER A 285 10.69 19.95 17.58
CA SER A 285 10.40 20.38 16.22
C SER A 285 11.39 19.80 15.22
N SER A 286 11.15 20.06 13.93
CA SER A 286 12.10 19.76 12.85
C SER A 286 13.42 20.55 12.96
N ASP A 287 13.42 21.69 13.65
CA ASP A 287 14.64 22.46 13.95
C ASP A 287 15.47 21.84 15.09
N ASP A 288 14.80 21.16 16.03
CA ASP A 288 15.47 20.46 17.14
C ASP A 288 15.99 19.09 16.72
N LEU A 289 15.18 18.36 15.94
CA LEU A 289 15.51 17.02 15.46
C LEU A 289 14.81 16.73 14.13
N MET A 290 15.59 16.76 13.05
CA MET A 290 15.09 16.38 11.75
C MET A 290 14.57 14.95 11.76
N THR A 291 13.38 14.75 11.21
CA THR A 291 12.80 13.43 10.99
C THR A 291 12.47 13.35 9.51
N CYS A 292 12.95 12.29 8.85
CA CYS A 292 12.57 11.99 7.47
C CYS A 292 11.70 10.73 7.46
N SER A 293 10.54 10.80 6.83
CA SER A 293 9.67 9.64 6.64
C SER A 293 9.67 9.14 5.20
N VAL A 294 9.52 7.84 5.04
CA VAL A 294 9.24 7.17 3.75
C VAL A 294 7.81 6.61 3.71
N SER A 295 6.95 7.04 4.63
CA SER A 295 5.57 6.53 4.82
C SER A 295 4.61 7.60 5.35
N VAL A 296 4.99 8.88 5.21
CA VAL A 296 4.13 10.05 5.42
C VAL A 296 4.16 10.85 4.12
N ALA A 297 3.00 11.02 3.51
CA ALA A 297 2.80 11.93 2.39
C ALA A 297 1.65 12.91 2.70
N GLU A 298 1.19 13.68 1.72
CA GLU A 298 0.20 14.76 1.89
C GLU A 298 -1.08 14.27 2.58
N GLU A 299 -1.59 13.07 2.26
CA GLU A 299 -2.79 12.52 2.93
C GLU A 299 -2.54 12.29 4.43
N GLU A 300 -1.37 11.77 4.82
CA GLU A 300 -0.99 11.69 6.22
C GLU A 300 -0.78 13.07 6.85
N VAL A 301 -0.17 14.03 6.15
CA VAL A 301 0.01 15.39 6.66
C VAL A 301 -1.34 16.04 6.97
N ALA A 302 -2.32 15.87 6.08
CA ALA A 302 -3.68 16.34 6.29
C ALA A 302 -4.34 15.69 7.51
N GLY A 303 -4.20 14.36 7.66
CA GLY A 303 -4.76 13.61 8.80
C GLY A 303 -4.08 13.93 10.15
N ILE A 304 -2.79 14.23 10.14
CA ILE A 304 -1.99 14.54 11.34
C ILE A 304 -2.18 16.01 11.75
N GLY A 305 -2.17 16.91 10.75
CA GLY A 305 -2.15 18.35 10.88
C GLY A 305 -0.76 18.93 10.58
N ALA A 306 -0.69 19.86 9.63
CA ALA A 306 0.55 20.46 9.13
C ALA A 306 1.47 21.00 10.25
N SER A 307 0.91 21.64 11.28
CA SER A 307 1.69 22.22 12.39
C SER A 307 2.52 21.20 13.18
N TYR A 308 2.16 19.91 13.15
CA TYR A 308 2.95 18.86 13.81
C TYR A 308 4.15 18.46 12.96
N LEU A 309 4.01 18.53 11.64
CA LEU A 309 4.95 18.01 10.64
C LEU A 309 5.80 19.09 9.95
N GLU A 310 5.43 20.37 10.08
CA GLU A 310 6.10 21.47 9.40
C GLU A 310 7.63 21.41 9.57
N GLY A 311 8.32 21.47 8.42
CA GLY A 311 9.76 21.42 8.30
C GLY A 311 10.37 20.01 8.34
N HIS A 312 9.64 18.97 8.78
CA HIS A 312 10.11 17.58 8.64
C HIS A 312 10.18 17.18 7.17
N MET A 313 11.02 16.17 6.87
CA MET A 313 11.27 15.74 5.51
C MET A 313 10.52 14.45 5.17
N THR A 314 10.32 14.24 3.88
CA THR A 314 9.84 12.99 3.32
C THR A 314 10.69 12.61 2.12
N SER A 315 10.70 11.34 1.73
CA SER A 315 11.34 10.88 0.50
C SER A 315 10.34 10.04 -0.29
N TRP A 316 10.10 10.44 -1.52
CA TRP A 316 9.08 9.89 -2.41
C TRP A 316 9.51 10.03 -3.87
N ASN A 317 8.68 9.63 -4.81
CA ASN A 317 8.90 9.87 -6.23
C ASN A 317 7.93 10.90 -6.80
N TYR A 318 6.89 11.29 -6.08
CA TYR A 318 5.96 12.35 -6.44
C TYR A 318 5.52 13.15 -5.21
N TYR A 319 5.21 14.42 -5.45
CA TYR A 319 4.51 15.32 -4.52
C TYR A 319 3.39 16.02 -5.27
N GLU A 320 2.30 16.40 -4.59
CA GLU A 320 1.23 17.21 -5.21
C GLU A 320 1.77 18.51 -5.81
N THR A 321 2.88 19.03 -5.27
CA THR A 321 3.54 20.25 -5.72
C THR A 321 4.43 20.07 -6.96
N THR A 322 4.53 18.86 -7.52
CA THR A 322 5.39 18.58 -8.69
C THR A 322 4.99 19.46 -9.88
N ASP A 323 5.94 20.25 -10.41
CA ASP A 323 5.66 21.24 -11.47
C ASP A 323 5.65 20.58 -12.87
N THR A 324 4.56 19.91 -13.20
CA THR A 324 4.30 19.39 -14.56
C THR A 324 2.88 19.72 -15.03
N PRO A 325 2.66 19.92 -16.34
CA PRO A 325 1.32 20.11 -16.88
C PRO A 325 0.40 18.90 -16.66
N GLU A 326 0.97 17.69 -16.59
CA GLU A 326 0.25 16.46 -16.26
C GLU A 326 -0.27 16.50 -14.83
N ASN A 327 0.57 16.94 -13.89
CA ASN A 327 0.19 17.05 -12.50
C ASN A 327 -0.93 18.07 -12.27
N ASP A 328 -0.84 19.25 -12.88
CA ASP A 328 -1.92 20.26 -12.79
C ASP A 328 -3.29 19.69 -13.19
N ARG A 329 -3.32 18.85 -14.23
CA ARG A 329 -4.55 18.21 -14.71
C ARG A 329 -5.03 17.12 -13.74
N PHE A 330 -4.11 16.27 -13.29
CA PHE A 330 -4.42 15.19 -12.36
C PHE A 330 -4.97 15.72 -11.03
N VAL A 331 -4.29 16.68 -10.40
CA VAL A 331 -4.72 17.29 -9.13
C VAL A 331 -6.07 17.98 -9.29
N ALA A 332 -6.27 18.73 -10.38
CA ALA A 332 -7.54 19.38 -10.66
C ALA A 332 -8.69 18.37 -10.83
N ALA A 333 -8.49 17.32 -11.62
CA ALA A 333 -9.48 16.27 -11.84
C ALA A 333 -9.81 15.50 -10.56
N TYR A 334 -8.79 15.16 -9.77
CA TYR A 334 -8.96 14.47 -8.49
C TYR A 334 -9.78 15.31 -7.50
N LYS A 335 -9.43 16.59 -7.35
CA LYS A 335 -10.17 17.54 -6.49
C LYS A 335 -11.58 17.82 -6.99
N GLU A 336 -11.78 17.93 -8.30
CA GLU A 336 -13.12 18.08 -8.88
C GLU A 336 -14.00 16.86 -8.56
N ARG A 337 -13.43 15.66 -8.66
CA ARG A 337 -14.16 14.40 -8.49
C ARG A 337 -14.44 14.02 -7.04
N TYR A 338 -13.51 14.30 -6.13
CA TYR A 338 -13.53 13.82 -4.74
C TYR A 338 -13.61 14.93 -3.68
N GLY A 339 -13.41 16.19 -4.06
CA GLY A 339 -13.57 17.35 -3.18
C GLY A 339 -12.35 18.26 -3.17
N ALA A 340 -12.57 19.57 -3.07
CA ALA A 340 -11.53 20.59 -3.16
C ALA A 340 -10.47 20.52 -2.05
N ASP A 341 -10.83 19.98 -0.89
CA ASP A 341 -9.94 19.82 0.27
C ASP A 341 -9.12 18.51 0.23
N ARG A 342 -9.35 17.66 -0.77
CA ARG A 342 -8.58 16.42 -0.96
C ARG A 342 -7.19 16.75 -1.47
N VAL A 343 -6.22 15.94 -1.05
CA VAL A 343 -4.84 16.02 -1.53
C VAL A 343 -4.49 14.76 -2.33
N THR A 344 -3.39 14.85 -3.07
CA THR A 344 -2.75 13.74 -3.76
C THR A 344 -1.35 13.52 -3.19
N ASP A 345 -0.79 12.34 -3.41
CA ASP A 345 0.55 11.96 -2.99
C ASP A 345 1.08 10.83 -3.87
N ASP A 346 2.29 10.35 -3.56
CA ASP A 346 3.01 9.37 -4.38
C ASP A 346 2.27 8.03 -4.56
N PRO A 347 1.76 7.35 -3.51
CA PRO A 347 0.93 6.17 -3.71
C PRO A 347 -0.38 6.42 -4.46
N ILE A 348 -1.03 7.58 -4.26
CA ILE A 348 -2.23 7.98 -5.00
C ILE A 348 -1.91 8.14 -6.49
N GLU A 349 -0.82 8.84 -6.82
CA GLU A 349 -0.32 9.00 -8.18
C GLU A 349 0.07 7.66 -8.82
N ALA A 350 0.79 6.81 -8.09
CA ALA A 350 1.20 5.51 -8.58
C ALA A 350 -0.01 4.59 -8.88
N GLY A 351 -1.08 4.67 -8.08
CA GLY A 351 -2.35 3.99 -8.36
C GLY A 351 -3.01 4.48 -9.65
N TYR A 352 -3.10 5.80 -9.82
CA TYR A 352 -3.58 6.41 -11.07
C TYR A 352 -2.74 5.96 -12.29
N CYS A 353 -1.41 6.00 -12.17
CA CYS A 353 -0.47 5.60 -13.22
C CYS A 353 -0.52 4.11 -13.53
N ALA A 354 -0.77 3.25 -12.54
CA ALA A 354 -0.89 1.81 -12.72
C ALA A 354 -1.97 1.44 -13.76
N VAL A 355 -3.12 2.11 -13.72
CA VAL A 355 -4.24 1.88 -14.66
C VAL A 355 -3.84 2.28 -16.08
N HIS A 356 -3.22 3.45 -16.27
CA HIS A 356 -2.77 3.93 -17.58
C HIS A 356 -1.65 3.05 -18.16
N LEU A 357 -0.69 2.62 -17.33
CA LEU A 357 0.37 1.71 -17.73
C LEU A 357 -0.16 0.33 -18.10
N TRP A 358 -1.14 -0.20 -17.35
CA TRP A 358 -1.82 -1.45 -17.69
C TRP A 358 -2.54 -1.35 -19.02
N ALA A 359 -3.32 -0.28 -19.24
CA ALA A 359 -4.01 -0.03 -20.50
C ALA A 359 -3.01 0.01 -21.67
N ALA A 360 -1.91 0.76 -21.54
CA ALA A 360 -0.87 0.85 -22.56
C ALA A 360 -0.16 -0.50 -22.82
N ALA A 361 0.06 -1.31 -21.78
CA ALA A 361 0.63 -2.65 -21.92
C ALA A 361 -0.34 -3.61 -22.64
N CYS A 362 -1.63 -3.56 -22.33
CA CYS A 362 -2.67 -4.31 -23.05
C CYS A 362 -2.79 -3.90 -24.52
N GLU A 363 -2.77 -2.60 -24.82
CA GLU A 363 -2.76 -2.09 -26.19
C GLU A 363 -1.54 -2.58 -26.97
N LYS A 364 -0.36 -2.52 -26.37
CA LYS A 364 0.88 -3.02 -26.99
C LYS A 364 0.85 -4.54 -27.20
N ALA A 365 0.24 -5.29 -26.29
CA ALA A 365 0.06 -6.74 -26.42
C ALA A 365 -1.03 -7.13 -27.42
N GLY A 366 -2.00 -6.22 -27.68
CA GLY A 366 -3.25 -6.57 -28.36
C GLY A 366 -4.08 -7.60 -27.59
N SER A 367 -3.92 -7.70 -26.27
CA SER A 367 -4.48 -8.75 -25.44
C SER A 367 -4.64 -8.32 -23.97
N PHE A 368 -5.55 -8.99 -23.26
CA PHE A 368 -5.68 -8.97 -21.80
C PHE A 368 -5.08 -10.21 -21.12
N ASP A 369 -4.52 -11.13 -21.92
CA ASP A 369 -3.84 -12.32 -21.41
C ASP A 369 -2.57 -11.92 -20.63
N VAL A 370 -2.43 -12.44 -19.41
CA VAL A 370 -1.37 -12.04 -18.47
C VAL A 370 0.02 -12.27 -19.06
N ASP A 371 0.26 -13.41 -19.70
CA ASP A 371 1.57 -13.72 -20.27
C ASP A 371 1.88 -12.82 -21.48
N ALA A 372 0.89 -12.56 -22.33
CA ALA A 372 1.03 -11.65 -23.47
C ALA A 372 1.29 -10.20 -23.02
N VAL A 373 0.54 -9.71 -22.03
CA VAL A 373 0.72 -8.37 -21.45
C VAL A 373 2.11 -8.25 -20.83
N ARG A 374 2.52 -9.23 -20.02
CA ARG A 374 3.86 -9.26 -19.41
C ARG A 374 4.97 -9.20 -20.46
N ALA A 375 4.88 -10.04 -21.49
CA ALA A 375 5.88 -10.09 -22.55
C ALA A 375 5.96 -8.77 -23.36
N ALA A 376 4.86 -8.03 -23.48
CA ALA A 376 4.80 -6.76 -24.18
C ALA A 376 5.21 -5.55 -23.32
N ALA A 377 5.03 -5.63 -21.98
CA ALA A 377 5.10 -4.49 -21.08
C ALA A 377 6.46 -3.79 -21.02
N GLY A 378 7.57 -4.49 -21.26
CA GLY A 378 8.92 -3.89 -21.21
C GLY A 378 9.06 -2.65 -22.12
N GLY A 379 9.46 -1.52 -21.54
CA GLY A 379 9.59 -0.25 -22.25
C GLY A 379 8.27 0.44 -22.61
N VAL A 380 7.12 -0.02 -22.10
CA VAL A 380 5.89 0.78 -22.10
C VAL A 380 6.12 2.04 -21.27
N THR A 381 5.62 3.17 -21.77
CA THR A 381 5.78 4.47 -21.15
C THR A 381 4.44 5.15 -20.93
N PHE A 382 4.35 5.96 -19.88
CA PHE A 382 3.22 6.86 -19.61
C PHE A 382 3.75 8.24 -19.22
N GLN A 383 3.19 9.30 -19.81
CA GLN A 383 3.50 10.67 -19.42
C GLN A 383 2.65 10.99 -18.19
N ALA A 384 3.21 10.68 -17.02
CA ALA A 384 2.56 10.71 -15.71
C ALA A 384 2.65 12.08 -15.03
N PRO A 385 1.87 12.33 -13.96
CA PRO A 385 2.05 13.51 -13.11
C PRO A 385 3.51 13.68 -12.61
N GLU A 386 4.20 12.59 -12.28
CA GLU A 386 5.61 12.64 -11.82
C GLU A 386 6.65 12.87 -12.94
N GLY A 387 6.23 12.85 -14.20
CA GLY A 387 7.07 12.84 -15.39
C GLY A 387 6.93 11.56 -16.22
N LEU A 388 7.89 11.29 -17.11
CA LEU A 388 7.81 10.09 -17.95
C LEU A 388 8.13 8.83 -17.14
N MET A 389 7.10 8.01 -16.88
CA MET A 389 7.26 6.68 -16.29
C MET A 389 7.57 5.65 -17.38
N THR A 390 8.47 4.72 -17.08
CA THR A 390 8.83 3.61 -17.99
C THR A 390 8.87 2.29 -17.22
N ILE A 391 8.24 1.26 -17.77
CA ILE A 391 8.33 -0.11 -17.24
C ILE A 391 9.70 -0.70 -17.61
N ASP A 392 10.47 -1.13 -16.60
CA ASP A 392 11.68 -1.91 -16.80
C ASP A 392 11.33 -3.34 -17.25
N GLY A 393 11.86 -3.71 -18.41
CA GLY A 393 11.58 -5.01 -19.03
C GLY A 393 12.26 -6.20 -18.35
N ASP A 394 13.25 -5.97 -17.46
CA ASP A 394 14.00 -7.05 -16.82
C ASP A 394 13.28 -7.55 -15.55
N ASN A 395 12.57 -6.68 -14.84
CA ASN A 395 12.06 -6.98 -13.49
C ASN A 395 10.65 -6.45 -13.16
N GLN A 396 9.93 -5.85 -14.12
CA GLN A 396 8.56 -5.32 -13.96
C GLN A 396 8.40 -4.17 -12.95
N HIS A 397 9.50 -3.50 -12.59
CA HIS A 397 9.47 -2.27 -11.81
C HIS A 397 9.48 -1.02 -12.72
N MET A 398 9.34 0.16 -12.14
CA MET A 398 9.36 1.43 -12.87
C MET A 398 10.70 2.15 -12.74
N TYR A 399 11.11 2.87 -13.79
CA TYR A 399 12.08 3.95 -13.65
C TYR A 399 11.38 5.11 -12.93
N LYS A 400 11.97 5.60 -11.83
CA LYS A 400 11.39 6.68 -11.02
C LYS A 400 12.43 7.72 -10.65
N THR A 401 12.04 8.99 -10.70
CA THR A 401 12.84 10.09 -10.16
C THR A 401 12.69 10.10 -8.65
N VAL A 402 13.80 10.20 -7.92
CA VAL A 402 13.76 10.29 -6.46
C VAL A 402 13.59 11.74 -6.07
N ARG A 403 12.70 12.04 -5.15
CA ARG A 403 12.44 13.38 -4.63
C ARG A 403 12.52 13.35 -3.11
N ILE A 404 13.17 14.37 -2.56
CA ILE A 404 13.18 14.64 -1.13
C ILE A 404 12.43 15.94 -0.93
N GLY A 405 11.42 15.89 -0.09
CA GLY A 405 10.48 16.96 0.14
C GLY A 405 10.52 17.43 1.58
N ARG A 406 10.01 18.63 1.80
CA ARG A 406 9.83 19.23 3.12
C ARG A 406 8.37 19.64 3.30
N VAL A 407 7.75 19.20 4.39
CA VAL A 407 6.38 19.59 4.72
C VAL A 407 6.33 21.09 5.00
N ASN A 408 5.45 21.81 4.30
CA ASN A 408 5.24 23.24 4.44
C ASN A 408 4.07 23.56 5.40
N ALA A 409 3.87 24.83 5.71
CA ALA A 409 2.85 25.28 6.65
C ALA A 409 1.40 25.04 6.16
N ASP A 410 1.20 24.93 4.85
CA ASP A 410 -0.09 24.66 4.23
C ASP A 410 -0.43 23.16 4.22
N GLY A 411 0.50 22.31 4.64
CA GLY A 411 0.32 20.86 4.70
C GLY A 411 0.64 20.13 3.39
N LEU A 412 1.19 20.84 2.40
CA LEU A 412 1.77 20.25 1.20
C LEU A 412 3.27 19.99 1.41
N ILE A 413 3.89 19.33 0.45
CA ILE A 413 5.31 18.98 0.51
C ILE A 413 6.05 19.70 -0.61
N ASP A 414 7.00 20.56 -0.26
CA ASP A 414 7.84 21.25 -1.22
C ASP A 414 9.06 20.39 -1.57
N GLU A 415 9.31 20.16 -2.86
CA GLU A 415 10.52 19.49 -3.33
C GLU A 415 11.76 20.32 -2.97
N VAL A 416 12.73 19.72 -2.26
CA VAL A 416 14.01 20.37 -1.88
C VAL A 416 15.21 19.75 -2.59
N TRP A 417 15.04 18.57 -3.16
CA TRP A 417 16.03 17.88 -3.98
C TRP A 417 15.35 16.80 -4.82
N ALA A 418 15.86 16.58 -6.03
CA ALA A 418 15.50 15.46 -6.87
C ALA A 418 16.73 14.85 -7.54
N SER A 419 16.64 13.58 -7.95
CA SER A 419 17.66 12.97 -8.82
C SER A 419 17.62 13.62 -10.20
N ASP A 420 18.80 13.80 -10.83
CA ASP A 420 18.92 14.46 -12.13
C ASP A 420 18.16 13.73 -13.26
N GLU A 421 18.03 12.40 -13.12
CA GLU A 421 17.30 11.54 -14.03
C GLU A 421 16.54 10.43 -13.27
N PRO A 422 15.53 9.80 -13.90
CA PRO A 422 14.89 8.62 -13.34
C PRO A 422 15.88 7.49 -13.09
N ILE A 423 15.87 6.93 -11.88
CA ILE A 423 16.76 5.85 -11.47
C ILE A 423 16.20 4.51 -11.96
N LYS A 424 17.05 3.68 -12.59
CA LYS A 424 16.71 2.29 -12.94
C LYS A 424 16.39 1.49 -11.66
N PRO A 425 15.28 0.73 -11.60
CA PRO A 425 14.96 -0.06 -10.42
C PRO A 425 15.96 -1.20 -10.22
N ASP A 426 16.49 -1.31 -9.00
CA ASP A 426 17.40 -2.37 -8.56
C ASP A 426 16.88 -2.95 -7.22
N PRO A 427 15.79 -3.74 -7.26
CA PRO A 427 15.12 -4.22 -6.06
C PRO A 427 16.00 -5.13 -5.21
N TYR A 428 17.05 -5.72 -5.77
CA TYR A 428 18.02 -6.57 -5.07
C TYR A 428 19.30 -5.83 -4.70
N LEU A 429 19.41 -4.53 -5.01
CA LEU A 429 20.57 -3.68 -4.72
C LEU A 429 21.88 -4.25 -5.30
N LYS A 430 21.83 -4.92 -6.46
CA LYS A 430 22.99 -5.52 -7.14
C LYS A 430 24.03 -4.50 -7.59
N GLY A 431 23.63 -3.24 -7.77
CA GLY A 431 24.52 -2.12 -8.08
C GLY A 431 25.31 -1.60 -6.87
N TYR A 432 25.08 -2.14 -5.68
CA TYR A 432 25.71 -1.71 -4.44
C TYR A 432 26.54 -2.84 -3.83
N ASP A 433 27.87 -2.73 -3.89
CA ASP A 433 28.79 -3.74 -3.33
C ASP A 433 28.52 -4.07 -1.86
N TRP A 434 28.08 -3.08 -1.08
CA TRP A 434 27.75 -3.24 0.34
C TRP A 434 26.46 -4.05 0.59
N ALA A 435 25.60 -4.22 -0.42
CA ALA A 435 24.35 -4.94 -0.33
C ALA A 435 24.48 -6.42 -0.74
N SER A 436 25.68 -6.90 -1.08
CA SER A 436 25.91 -8.25 -1.62
C SER A 436 25.43 -9.40 -0.71
N ASN A 437 25.29 -9.15 0.59
CA ASN A 437 24.83 -10.13 1.58
C ASN A 437 23.35 -9.98 1.95
N LEU A 438 22.63 -9.05 1.32
CA LEU A 438 21.20 -8.80 1.55
C LEU A 438 20.30 -9.60 0.60
N SER A 439 20.82 -9.99 -0.58
CA SER A 439 20.09 -10.63 -1.67
C SER A 439 20.54 -12.05 -1.98
#